data_AF-A0A9D6KHX7-F1
#
_entry.id   AF-A0A9D6KHX7-F1
#
_cell.length_a   1.000
_cell.length_b   1.000
_cell.length_c   1.000
_cell.angle_alpha   90.00
_cell.angle_beta   90.00
_cell.angle_gamma   90.00
#
_symmetry.space_group_name_H-M   'P 1'
#
loop_
_entity.id
_entity.type
_entity.pdbx_description
1 polymer ?
#
loop_
_entity_poly.entity_id
_entity_poly.type
_entity_poly.pdbx_seq_one_letter_code
_entity_poly.pdbx_strand_id
1 'polypeptide(L)'
;MKSMHLKLATAALVATLVSTNAQAQSPQVPIPKSAAQISGPVSGTLMTNDYVQMVGRTAYFWGYPLVATSSRRDAFAKAPERIYLGGVVPMAPVGDLTMLHDYISAEQSFIVCPNQDVVYGGGFAALDKEPMVFQVPDFGKRFWVYPIYDNRTDEIGRIGKQYGTKPGFYMIVGPNWKGRIPAGISAIVRSSTDLAFAIPRIQLDDTAEDKKAIQAPLSKVMFYALSQFNGKMKTTDWSKTPSVPVPAGPPNTYKGSACQEDETVASRGRGGSRVDH
;
A
#
# COMPACT_ATOMS: atom_id res chain seq x y z
N MET A 1 42.74 2.04 -74.49
CA MET A 1 41.60 1.39 -75.17
C MET A 1 40.69 0.77 -74.11
N LYS A 2 39.39 1.07 -74.21
CA LYS A 2 38.22 0.46 -73.53
C LYS A 2 38.03 0.69 -72.03
N SER A 3 37.20 1.72 -71.78
CA SER A 3 36.18 1.88 -70.73
C SER A 3 35.66 0.59 -70.07
N MET A 4 35.51 0.63 -68.74
CA MET A 4 34.23 0.23 -68.14
C MET A 4 34.02 0.95 -66.78
N HIS A 5 32.91 1.68 -66.70
CA HIS A 5 32.40 2.33 -65.50
C HIS A 5 31.89 1.29 -64.50
N LEU A 6 32.12 1.50 -63.20
CA LEU A 6 31.21 0.99 -62.17
C LEU A 6 31.06 2.00 -61.03
N LYS A 7 29.81 2.35 -60.77
CA LYS A 7 29.35 3.38 -59.84
C LYS A 7 29.34 2.89 -58.39
N LEU A 8 29.41 3.86 -57.49
CA LEU A 8 29.21 3.82 -56.03
C LEU A 8 28.17 2.80 -55.53
N ALA A 9 28.46 2.20 -54.37
CA ALA A 9 27.45 1.92 -53.36
C ALA A 9 28.08 1.96 -51.96
N THR A 10 27.81 3.06 -51.25
CA THR A 10 28.10 3.27 -49.83
C THR A 10 27.20 2.35 -49.01
N ALA A 11 27.76 1.37 -48.31
CA ALA A 11 26.99 0.51 -47.41
C ALA A 11 26.70 1.27 -46.10
N ALA A 12 25.48 1.77 -45.95
CA ALA A 12 24.97 2.31 -44.70
C ALA A 12 24.71 1.16 -43.72
N LEU A 13 25.41 1.18 -42.59
CA LEU A 13 25.22 0.27 -41.47
C LEU A 13 23.91 0.65 -40.75
N VAL A 14 22.82 -0.07 -41.01
CA VAL A 14 21.58 0.09 -40.26
C VAL A 14 21.70 -0.70 -38.97
N ALA A 15 21.92 0.00 -37.85
CA ALA A 15 21.84 -0.58 -36.52
C ALA A 15 20.35 -0.80 -36.16
N THR A 16 19.87 -2.02 -36.28
CA THR A 16 18.54 -2.41 -35.79
C THR A 16 18.54 -2.43 -34.27
N LEU A 17 17.93 -1.41 -33.67
CA LEU A 17 17.49 -1.38 -32.27
C LEU A 17 16.45 -2.48 -32.06
N VAL A 18 16.86 -3.58 -31.42
CA VAL A 18 15.91 -4.59 -30.92
C VAL A 18 15.17 -3.96 -29.74
N SER A 19 13.94 -3.51 -29.99
CA SER A 19 13.02 -3.08 -28.95
C SER A 19 12.55 -4.34 -28.21
N THR A 20 12.97 -4.51 -26.96
CA THR A 20 12.42 -5.58 -26.10
C THR A 20 10.98 -5.23 -25.78
N ASN A 21 10.04 -5.72 -26.60
CA ASN A 21 8.64 -5.77 -26.23
C ASN A 21 8.51 -6.67 -25.01
N ALA A 22 8.17 -6.10 -23.86
CA ALA A 22 7.65 -6.85 -22.73
C ALA A 22 6.29 -7.41 -23.13
N GLN A 23 6.28 -8.56 -23.83
CA GLN A 23 5.07 -9.32 -24.07
C GLN A 23 4.64 -9.89 -22.72
N ALA A 24 3.53 -9.38 -22.19
CA ALA A 24 2.83 -10.04 -21.11
C ALA A 24 2.53 -11.47 -21.56
N GLN A 25 3.22 -12.46 -20.97
CA GLN A 25 2.94 -13.86 -21.22
C GLN A 25 1.48 -14.11 -20.86
N SER A 26 0.71 -14.63 -21.83
CA SER A 26 -0.66 -15.05 -21.56
C SER A 26 -0.64 -16.16 -20.50
N PRO A 27 -1.58 -16.18 -19.54
CA PRO A 27 -1.65 -17.25 -18.56
C PRO A 27 -1.71 -18.60 -19.28
N GLN A 28 -0.81 -19.52 -18.93
CA GLN A 28 -0.75 -20.88 -19.50
C GLN A 28 -2.06 -21.65 -19.27
N VAL A 29 -2.86 -21.23 -18.28
CA VAL A 29 -4.20 -21.72 -18.00
C VAL A 29 -5.16 -20.53 -17.89
N PRO A 30 -6.28 -20.50 -18.65
CA PRO A 30 -7.31 -19.48 -18.48
C PRO A 30 -7.84 -19.45 -17.05
N ILE A 31 -7.91 -18.27 -16.44
CA ILE A 31 -8.48 -18.12 -15.09
C ILE A 31 -9.98 -18.48 -15.17
N PRO A 32 -10.47 -19.45 -14.38
CA PRO A 32 -11.87 -19.83 -14.38
C PRO A 32 -12.74 -18.66 -13.91
N LYS A 33 -13.81 -18.38 -14.64
CA LYS A 33 -14.81 -17.33 -14.36
C LYS A 33 -15.93 -17.78 -13.43
N SER A 34 -16.05 -19.09 -13.20
CA SER A 34 -17.01 -19.67 -12.26
C SER A 34 -16.51 -20.99 -11.69
N ALA A 35 -17.04 -21.39 -10.53
CA ALA A 35 -16.68 -22.66 -9.90
C ALA A 35 -16.95 -23.88 -10.79
N ALA A 36 -17.98 -23.82 -11.64
CA ALA A 36 -18.33 -24.90 -12.57
C ALA A 36 -17.28 -25.15 -13.67
N GLN A 37 -16.39 -24.18 -13.93
CA GLN A 37 -15.28 -24.32 -14.87
C GLN A 37 -14.06 -25.02 -14.25
N ILE A 38 -14.05 -25.18 -12.93
CA ILE A 38 -13.01 -25.90 -12.21
C ILE A 38 -13.43 -27.37 -12.19
N SER A 39 -12.69 -28.20 -12.90
CA SER A 39 -12.93 -29.64 -12.86
C SER A 39 -12.74 -30.15 -11.43
N GLY A 40 -13.73 -30.85 -10.90
CA GLY A 40 -13.63 -31.53 -9.63
C GLY A 40 -12.61 -32.69 -9.67
N PRO A 41 -12.38 -33.37 -8.53
CA PRO A 41 -11.59 -34.59 -8.54
C PRO A 41 -12.18 -35.62 -9.51
N VAL A 42 -11.32 -36.45 -10.10
CA VAL A 42 -11.73 -37.50 -11.05
C VAL A 42 -12.79 -38.39 -10.40
N SER A 43 -13.83 -38.76 -11.16
CA SER A 43 -14.88 -39.65 -10.66
C SER A 43 -14.27 -40.95 -10.09
N GLY A 44 -14.72 -41.35 -8.90
CA GLY A 44 -14.17 -42.51 -8.19
C GLY A 44 -12.94 -42.24 -7.32
N THR A 45 -12.45 -40.99 -7.28
CA THR A 45 -11.37 -40.61 -6.34
C THR A 45 -11.84 -40.79 -4.91
N LEU A 46 -11.12 -41.60 -4.12
CA LEU A 46 -11.37 -41.74 -2.69
C LEU A 46 -10.94 -40.45 -1.97
N MET A 47 -11.91 -39.68 -1.51
CA MET A 47 -11.68 -38.49 -0.70
C MET A 47 -11.63 -38.90 0.78
N THR A 48 -10.46 -39.36 1.23
CA THR A 48 -10.27 -39.74 2.65
C THR A 48 -10.51 -38.53 3.56
N ASN A 49 -10.90 -38.78 4.82
CA ASN A 49 -11.08 -37.72 5.80
C ASN A 49 -9.81 -36.85 5.94
N ASP A 50 -8.62 -37.47 5.95
CA ASP A 50 -7.35 -36.76 6.06
C ASP A 50 -7.09 -35.84 4.85
N TYR A 51 -7.39 -36.33 3.63
CA TYR A 51 -7.24 -35.53 2.42
C TYR A 51 -8.18 -34.32 2.43
N VAL A 52 -9.45 -34.52 2.79
CA VAL A 52 -10.44 -33.44 2.86
C VAL A 52 -10.04 -32.41 3.93
N GLN A 53 -9.56 -32.85 5.10
CA GLN A 53 -9.05 -31.95 6.14
C GLN A 53 -7.84 -31.15 5.68
N MET A 54 -6.89 -31.78 4.99
CA MET A 54 -5.72 -31.11 4.43
C MET A 54 -6.15 -30.00 3.45
N VAL A 55 -6.99 -30.33 2.47
CA VAL A 55 -7.51 -29.34 1.49
C VAL A 55 -8.23 -28.19 2.20
N GLY A 56 -9.06 -28.50 3.20
CA GLY A 56 -9.76 -27.49 4.01
C GLY A 56 -8.81 -26.54 4.74
N ARG A 57 -7.74 -27.06 5.35
CA ARG A 57 -6.71 -26.24 6.01
C ARG A 57 -5.94 -25.37 5.02
N THR A 58 -5.56 -25.91 3.87
CA THR A 58 -4.89 -25.14 2.81
C THR A 58 -5.78 -24.02 2.28
N ALA A 59 -7.07 -24.31 2.02
CA ALA A 59 -8.03 -23.30 1.60
C ALA A 59 -8.23 -22.21 2.66
N TYR A 60 -8.25 -22.59 3.95
CA TYR A 60 -8.32 -21.63 5.05
C TYR A 60 -7.12 -20.68 5.06
N PHE A 61 -5.89 -21.21 5.01
CA PHE A 61 -4.69 -20.37 4.98
C PHE A 61 -4.63 -19.48 3.73
N TRP A 62 -5.01 -20.02 2.57
CA TRP A 62 -5.06 -19.26 1.33
C TRP A 62 -6.09 -18.11 1.39
N GLY A 63 -7.25 -18.34 2.01
CA GLY A 63 -8.34 -17.38 2.12
C GLY A 63 -8.20 -16.40 3.30
N TYR A 64 -7.32 -16.70 4.26
CA TYR A 64 -7.17 -15.91 5.48
C TYR A 64 -6.92 -14.41 5.22
N PRO A 65 -6.01 -13.98 4.32
CA PRO A 65 -5.77 -12.56 4.07
C PRO A 65 -7.02 -11.84 3.55
N LEU A 66 -7.80 -12.50 2.69
CA LEU A 66 -9.03 -11.94 2.11
C LEU A 66 -10.09 -11.72 3.20
N VAL A 67 -10.29 -12.70 4.07
CA VAL A 67 -11.23 -12.60 5.20
C VAL A 67 -10.77 -11.54 6.18
N ALA A 68 -9.49 -11.58 6.59
CA ALA A 68 -8.95 -10.66 7.58
C ALA A 68 -8.97 -9.20 7.10
N THR A 69 -8.70 -8.95 5.81
CA THR A 69 -8.77 -7.60 5.23
C THR A 69 -10.23 -7.13 5.09
N SER A 70 -11.14 -8.02 4.68
CA SER A 70 -12.57 -7.71 4.60
C SER A 70 -13.17 -7.38 5.97
N SER A 71 -12.84 -8.16 7.01
CA SER A 71 -13.28 -7.87 8.39
C SER A 71 -12.77 -6.53 8.91
N ARG A 72 -11.53 -6.14 8.57
CA ARG A 72 -10.99 -4.81 8.90
C ARG A 72 -11.73 -3.70 8.15
N ARG A 73 -12.00 -3.90 6.85
CA ARG A 73 -12.83 -2.99 6.05
C ARG A 73 -14.23 -2.82 6.64
N ASP A 74 -14.85 -3.89 7.13
CA ASP A 74 -16.17 -3.82 7.76
C ASP A 74 -16.14 -3.04 9.07
N ALA A 75 -15.04 -3.11 9.83
CA ALA A 75 -14.83 -2.27 11.00
C ALA A 75 -14.67 -0.78 10.61
N PHE A 76 -13.89 -0.48 9.56
CA PHE A 76 -13.75 0.88 9.03
C PHE A 76 -15.06 1.45 8.49
N ALA A 77 -15.87 0.62 7.82
CA ALA A 77 -17.17 1.02 7.27
C ALA A 77 -18.19 1.46 8.33
N LYS A 78 -17.98 1.10 9.61
CA LYS A 78 -18.81 1.55 10.73
C LYS A 78 -18.41 2.92 11.28
N ALA A 79 -17.25 3.46 10.88
CA ALA A 79 -16.86 4.81 11.26
C ALA A 79 -17.80 5.82 10.57
N PRO A 80 -18.53 6.66 11.34
CA PRO A 80 -19.47 7.62 10.74
C PRO A 80 -18.76 8.75 10.00
N GLU A 81 -17.52 9.03 10.38
CA GLU A 81 -16.64 10.05 9.81
C GLU A 81 -15.17 9.65 10.02
N ARG A 82 -14.26 10.53 9.61
CA ARG A 82 -12.82 10.37 9.87
C ARG A 82 -12.58 10.51 11.37
N ILE A 83 -11.92 9.52 11.98
CA ILE A 83 -11.70 9.46 13.42
C ILE A 83 -10.28 8.97 13.74
N TYR A 84 -9.83 9.24 14.97
CA TYR A 84 -8.74 8.51 15.60
C TYR A 84 -9.31 7.52 16.62
N LEU A 85 -9.26 6.23 16.30
CA LEU A 85 -9.65 5.19 17.27
C LEU A 85 -8.56 5.04 18.33
N GLY A 86 -8.95 5.19 19.59
CA GLY A 86 -8.04 5.24 20.73
C GLY A 86 -7.08 6.44 20.70
N GLY A 87 -7.32 7.44 19.85
CA GLY A 87 -6.39 8.54 19.59
C GLY A 87 -5.19 8.19 18.72
N VAL A 88 -5.08 6.95 18.24
CA VAL A 88 -3.84 6.42 17.65
C VAL A 88 -4.02 5.69 16.33
N VAL A 89 -5.20 5.18 16.05
CA VAL A 89 -5.46 4.53 14.77
C VAL A 89 -6.24 5.49 13.88
N PRO A 90 -5.65 6.02 12.79
CA PRO A 90 -6.41 6.77 11.81
C PRO A 90 -7.38 5.83 11.11
N MET A 91 -8.69 6.09 11.29
CA MET A 91 -9.74 5.38 10.58
C MET A 91 -10.58 6.36 9.76
N ALA A 92 -11.02 5.88 8.61
CA ALA A 92 -11.84 6.62 7.68
C ALA A 92 -12.97 5.73 7.16
N PRO A 93 -14.14 6.31 6.82
CA PRO A 93 -15.11 5.61 6.00
C PRO A 93 -14.46 5.09 4.70
N VAL A 94 -14.95 3.97 4.18
CA VAL A 94 -14.43 3.40 2.94
C VAL A 94 -14.59 4.39 1.80
N GLY A 95 -13.53 4.61 1.02
CA GLY A 95 -13.49 5.66 0.01
C GLY A 95 -12.82 6.96 0.47
N ASP A 96 -12.21 6.96 1.65
CA ASP A 96 -11.52 8.12 2.21
C ASP A 96 -10.26 7.72 2.99
N LEU A 97 -9.47 8.70 3.42
CA LEU A 97 -8.25 8.56 4.19
C LEU A 97 -8.30 9.46 5.43
N THR A 98 -7.74 8.94 6.52
CA THR A 98 -7.37 9.75 7.68
C THR A 98 -5.86 9.70 7.84
N MET A 99 -5.25 10.86 8.09
CA MET A 99 -3.86 10.97 8.52
C MET A 99 -3.83 11.32 10.00
N LEU A 100 -2.90 10.74 10.76
CA LEU A 100 -2.46 11.33 12.01
C LEU A 100 -1.82 12.69 11.73
N HIS A 101 -1.79 13.57 12.73
CA HIS A 101 -1.21 14.91 12.60
C HIS A 101 0.03 15.13 13.48
N ASP A 102 0.31 14.22 14.40
CA ASP A 102 1.49 14.24 15.27
C ASP A 102 1.79 12.80 15.74
N TYR A 103 2.86 12.64 16.53
CA TYR A 103 3.18 11.40 17.20
C TYR A 103 2.05 10.93 18.12
N ILE A 104 2.01 9.61 18.23
CA ILE A 104 1.25 8.90 19.24
C ILE A 104 2.17 8.66 20.43
N SER A 105 1.74 9.04 21.63
CA SER A 105 2.55 8.85 22.82
C SER A 105 2.82 7.37 23.09
N ALA A 106 4.00 7.05 23.62
CA ALA A 106 4.49 5.68 23.81
C ALA A 106 3.64 4.87 24.81
N GLU A 107 2.80 5.53 25.60
CA GLU A 107 1.88 4.91 26.56
C GLU A 107 0.70 4.17 25.89
N GLN A 108 0.55 4.29 24.57
CA GLN A 108 -0.53 3.68 23.81
C GLN A 108 -0.18 2.24 23.41
N SER A 109 -0.79 1.27 24.10
CA SER A 109 -0.52 -0.17 23.93
C SER A 109 -1.32 -0.85 22.80
N PHE A 110 -2.14 -0.09 22.07
CA PHE A 110 -3.01 -0.66 21.03
C PHE A 110 -2.25 -1.08 19.77
N ILE A 111 -1.13 -0.42 19.48
CA ILE A 111 -0.23 -0.75 18.38
C ILE A 111 1.05 -1.34 18.97
N VAL A 112 1.35 -2.59 18.63
CA VAL A 112 2.62 -3.22 19.04
C VAL A 112 3.75 -2.60 18.21
N CYS A 113 4.73 -1.98 18.88
CA CYS A 113 5.90 -1.30 18.32
C CYS A 113 5.56 -0.20 17.28
N PRO A 114 4.99 0.95 17.73
CA PRO A 114 4.78 2.09 16.86
C PRO A 114 6.11 2.60 16.32
N ASN A 115 6.22 2.75 15.00
CA ASN A 115 7.39 3.38 14.38
C ASN A 115 7.40 4.87 14.76
N GLN A 116 8.43 5.28 15.49
CA GLN A 116 8.61 6.65 16.01
C GLN A 116 9.22 7.60 14.97
N ASP A 117 9.36 7.19 13.71
CA ASP A 117 9.99 8.03 12.68
C ASP A 117 9.00 8.53 11.61
N VAL A 118 7.71 8.15 11.69
CA VAL A 118 6.72 8.50 10.66
C VAL A 118 5.33 8.82 11.20
N VAL A 119 4.66 9.76 10.53
CA VAL A 119 3.22 9.98 10.67
C VAL A 119 2.48 9.04 9.72
N TYR A 120 1.53 8.27 10.27
CA TYR A 120 0.73 7.30 9.54
C TYR A 120 -0.61 7.86 9.08
N GLY A 121 -1.07 7.40 7.92
CA GLY A 121 -2.47 7.41 7.55
C GLY A 121 -3.01 6.03 7.25
N GLY A 122 -4.33 5.93 7.10
CA GLY A 122 -5.01 4.69 6.76
C GLY A 122 -6.35 4.93 6.08
N GLY A 123 -6.60 4.19 4.99
CA GLY A 123 -7.85 4.29 4.24
C GLY A 123 -8.07 3.12 3.29
N PHE A 124 -9.32 2.63 3.22
CA PHE A 124 -9.74 1.57 2.31
C PHE A 124 -10.30 2.10 1.01
N ALA A 125 -9.94 1.44 -0.09
CA ALA A 125 -10.40 1.73 -1.44
C ALA A 125 -11.44 0.70 -1.91
N ALA A 126 -12.67 1.12 -2.16
CA ALA A 126 -13.70 0.26 -2.76
C ALA A 126 -13.69 0.41 -4.29
N LEU A 127 -12.82 -0.37 -4.94
CA LEU A 127 -12.57 -0.31 -6.39
C LEU A 127 -13.66 -0.98 -7.23
N ASP A 128 -14.58 -1.72 -6.61
CA ASP A 128 -15.82 -2.19 -7.23
C ASP A 128 -16.82 -1.06 -7.51
N LYS A 129 -16.71 0.06 -6.78
CA LYS A 129 -17.58 1.23 -6.96
C LYS A 129 -17.04 2.17 -8.01
N GLU A 130 -15.85 2.69 -7.79
CA GLU A 130 -15.15 3.55 -8.73
C GLU A 130 -13.65 3.60 -8.42
N PRO A 131 -12.80 4.06 -9.37
CA PRO A 131 -11.42 4.37 -9.08
C PRO A 131 -11.28 5.40 -7.97
N MET A 132 -10.10 5.44 -7.38
CA MET A 132 -9.78 6.44 -6.37
C MET A 132 -8.49 7.17 -6.69
N VAL A 133 -8.38 8.41 -6.22
CA VAL A 133 -7.24 9.29 -6.45
C VAL A 133 -6.44 9.45 -5.17
N PHE A 134 -5.14 9.16 -5.25
CA PHE A 134 -4.14 9.52 -4.25
C PHE A 134 -3.53 10.87 -4.61
N GLN A 135 -3.60 11.80 -3.68
CA GLN A 135 -3.02 13.12 -3.81
C GLN A 135 -1.72 13.17 -3.02
N VAL A 136 -0.61 13.40 -3.73
CA VAL A 136 0.74 13.45 -3.17
C VAL A 136 1.24 14.90 -3.22
N PRO A 137 1.38 15.58 -2.07
CA PRO A 137 1.95 16.92 -2.02
C PRO A 137 3.47 16.92 -2.19
N ASP A 138 4.05 18.11 -2.32
CA ASP A 138 5.50 18.27 -2.27
C ASP A 138 5.98 18.23 -0.82
N PHE A 139 6.82 17.24 -0.52
CA PHE A 139 7.48 17.05 0.77
C PHE A 139 8.94 17.54 0.77
N GLY A 140 9.42 18.11 -0.34
CA GLY A 140 10.80 18.53 -0.49
C GLY A 140 11.79 17.35 -0.34
N LYS A 141 12.70 17.46 0.64
CA LYS A 141 13.73 16.46 0.91
C LYS A 141 13.27 15.33 1.85
N ARG A 142 12.15 15.51 2.56
CA ARG A 142 11.61 14.57 3.55
C ARG A 142 11.29 13.22 2.90
N PHE A 143 11.57 12.12 3.60
CA PHE A 143 11.19 10.79 3.14
C PHE A 143 9.68 10.57 3.29
N TRP A 144 9.09 9.89 2.31
CA TRP A 144 7.68 9.53 2.32
C TRP A 144 7.41 8.36 1.37
N VAL A 145 6.39 7.56 1.69
CA VAL A 145 5.94 6.42 0.87
C VAL A 145 4.44 6.21 1.07
N TYR A 146 3.74 5.80 0.02
CA TYR A 146 2.33 5.41 0.04
C TYR A 146 2.26 3.92 -0.32
N PRO A 147 2.52 3.00 0.65
CA PRO A 147 2.25 1.59 0.48
C PRO A 147 0.76 1.39 0.22
N ILE A 148 0.48 0.58 -0.79
CA ILE A 148 -0.88 0.22 -1.20
C ILE A 148 -0.91 -1.28 -1.34
N TYR A 149 -1.78 -1.92 -0.56
CA TYR A 149 -1.95 -3.36 -0.54
C TYR A 149 -3.28 -3.74 -1.16
N ASP A 150 -3.31 -4.78 -1.99
CA ASP A 150 -4.56 -5.35 -2.46
C ASP A 150 -5.22 -6.22 -1.37
N ASN A 151 -6.39 -6.80 -1.65
CA ASN A 151 -7.12 -7.61 -0.67
C ASN A 151 -6.38 -8.92 -0.31
N ARG A 152 -5.40 -9.33 -1.12
CA ARG A 152 -4.51 -10.47 -0.84
C ARG A 152 -3.30 -10.08 0.00
N THR A 153 -3.19 -8.80 0.38
CA THR A 153 -2.07 -8.19 1.11
C THR A 153 -0.79 -8.05 0.30
N ASP A 154 -0.86 -8.19 -1.02
CA ASP A 154 0.28 -7.92 -1.92
C ASP A 154 0.46 -6.40 -2.05
N GLU A 155 1.70 -5.90 -1.90
CA GLU A 155 2.00 -4.48 -2.15
C GLU A 155 2.02 -4.22 -3.66
N ILE A 156 1.06 -3.44 -4.14
CA ILE A 156 0.85 -3.15 -5.57
C ILE A 156 1.25 -1.71 -5.95
N GLY A 157 1.44 -0.84 -4.94
CA GLY A 157 1.81 0.56 -5.14
C GLY A 157 3.32 0.77 -5.25
N ARG A 158 3.74 1.61 -6.20
CA ARG A 158 5.13 2.14 -6.27
C ARG A 158 5.14 3.66 -6.20
N ILE A 159 4.54 4.20 -5.14
CA ILE A 159 4.38 5.65 -4.92
C ILE A 159 5.22 6.03 -3.69
N GLY A 160 6.34 6.72 -3.90
CA GLY A 160 7.25 7.07 -2.82
C GLY A 160 8.55 7.71 -3.27
N LYS A 161 9.25 8.34 -2.33
CA LYS A 161 10.51 9.04 -2.57
C LYS A 161 11.57 8.13 -3.21
N GLN A 162 11.66 6.89 -2.74
CA GLN A 162 12.60 5.87 -3.22
C GLN A 162 12.38 5.44 -4.67
N TYR A 163 11.18 5.70 -5.23
CA TYR A 163 10.85 5.39 -6.62
C TYR A 163 11.00 6.61 -7.55
N GLY A 164 11.47 7.75 -7.04
CA GLY A 164 11.53 8.99 -7.81
C GLY A 164 10.14 9.57 -8.13
N THR A 165 9.11 9.18 -7.37
CA THR A 165 7.74 9.65 -7.57
C THR A 165 7.66 11.16 -7.35
N LYS A 166 7.04 11.87 -8.30
CA LYS A 166 6.85 13.32 -8.23
C LYS A 166 5.56 13.67 -7.49
N PRO A 167 5.44 14.86 -6.88
CA PRO A 167 4.16 15.37 -6.39
C PRO A 167 3.11 15.41 -7.50
N GLY A 168 1.84 15.19 -7.14
CA GLY A 168 0.73 15.19 -8.10
C GLY A 168 -0.39 14.22 -7.72
N PHE A 169 -1.21 13.88 -8.71
CA PHE A 169 -2.34 12.98 -8.55
C PHE A 169 -2.05 11.62 -9.15
N TYR A 170 -2.33 10.56 -8.40
CA TYR A 170 -2.19 9.18 -8.83
C TYR A 170 -3.55 8.52 -8.69
N MET A 171 -3.83 7.49 -9.49
CA MET A 171 -5.13 6.82 -9.43
C MET A 171 -4.95 5.33 -9.20
N ILE A 172 -5.81 4.73 -8.37
CA ILE A 172 -5.95 3.28 -8.26
C ILE A 172 -7.25 2.81 -8.90
N VAL A 173 -7.15 1.72 -9.65
CA VAL A 173 -8.28 1.13 -10.38
C VAL A 173 -8.43 -0.35 -10.03
N GLY A 174 -9.68 -0.82 -10.02
CA GLY A 174 -10.01 -2.23 -9.82
C GLY A 174 -9.71 -3.09 -11.06
N PRO A 175 -9.79 -4.43 -10.91
CA PRO A 175 -9.48 -5.38 -11.98
C PRO A 175 -10.36 -5.20 -13.22
N ASN A 176 -11.61 -4.77 -13.02
CA ASN A 176 -12.61 -4.65 -14.09
C ASN A 176 -12.69 -3.26 -14.74
N TRP A 177 -11.88 -2.29 -14.29
CA TRP A 177 -11.97 -0.92 -14.79
C TRP A 177 -11.40 -0.76 -16.20
N LYS A 178 -12.21 -0.17 -17.08
CA LYS A 178 -11.94 0.11 -18.52
C LYS A 178 -12.15 1.58 -18.91
N GLY A 179 -12.26 2.47 -17.92
CA GLY A 179 -12.48 3.89 -18.14
C GLY A 179 -11.28 4.60 -18.77
N ARG A 180 -11.44 5.89 -19.03
CA ARG A 180 -10.34 6.77 -19.44
C ARG A 180 -9.69 7.38 -18.21
N ILE A 181 -8.38 7.60 -18.27
CA ILE A 181 -7.65 8.32 -17.23
C ILE A 181 -7.96 9.83 -17.40
N PRO A 182 -8.49 10.51 -16.38
CA PRO A 182 -8.71 11.95 -16.47
C PRO A 182 -7.41 12.74 -16.61
N ALA A 183 -7.48 13.91 -17.25
CA ALA A 183 -6.35 14.82 -17.34
C ALA A 183 -5.85 15.24 -15.94
N GLY A 184 -4.54 15.29 -15.74
CA GLY A 184 -3.91 15.64 -14.47
C GLY A 184 -3.54 14.45 -13.57
N ILE A 185 -3.96 13.22 -13.91
CA ILE A 185 -3.44 12.01 -13.26
C ILE A 185 -2.06 11.66 -13.85
N SER A 186 -1.06 11.58 -12.97
CA SER A 186 0.35 11.30 -13.31
C SER A 186 0.60 9.84 -13.65
N ALA A 187 -0.01 8.91 -12.91
CA ALA A 187 0.10 7.47 -13.15
C ALA A 187 -1.05 6.69 -12.49
N ILE A 188 -1.19 5.43 -12.90
CA ILE A 188 -2.20 4.51 -12.35
C ILE A 188 -1.56 3.30 -11.65
N VAL A 189 -2.20 2.82 -10.59
CA VAL A 189 -1.96 1.54 -9.93
C VAL A 189 -3.15 0.63 -10.24
N ARG A 190 -2.92 -0.59 -10.72
CA ARG A 190 -3.99 -1.56 -10.98
C ARG A 190 -3.99 -2.63 -9.92
N SER A 191 -5.11 -2.76 -9.22
CA SER A 191 -5.34 -3.83 -8.25
C SER A 191 -5.86 -5.09 -8.95
N SER A 192 -5.43 -6.25 -8.46
CA SER A 192 -5.99 -7.55 -8.87
C SER A 192 -7.35 -7.83 -8.20
N THR A 193 -7.68 -7.09 -7.14
CA THR A 193 -8.90 -7.23 -6.33
C THR A 193 -9.68 -5.93 -6.25
N ASP A 194 -10.97 -6.01 -5.89
CA ASP A 194 -11.86 -4.86 -5.77
C ASP A 194 -11.68 -4.04 -4.47
N LEU A 195 -10.88 -4.53 -3.54
CA LEU A 195 -10.53 -3.83 -2.31
C LEU A 195 -9.02 -3.60 -2.28
N ALA A 196 -8.60 -2.41 -1.84
CA ALA A 196 -7.21 -2.11 -1.53
C ALA A 196 -7.12 -1.27 -0.25
N PHE A 197 -5.97 -1.28 0.41
CA PHE A 197 -5.71 -0.50 1.62
C PHE A 197 -4.44 0.32 1.44
N ALA A 198 -4.54 1.63 1.66
CA ALA A 198 -3.42 2.55 1.56
C ALA A 198 -2.99 3.00 2.96
N ILE A 199 -1.67 3.02 3.19
CA ILE A 199 -1.09 3.36 4.49
C ILE A 199 0.02 4.42 4.32
N PRO A 200 -0.29 5.67 3.92
CA PRO A 200 0.74 6.69 3.74
C PRO A 200 1.61 6.84 4.99
N ARG A 201 2.93 6.89 4.77
CA ARG A 201 3.94 7.07 5.82
C ARG A 201 4.82 8.24 5.43
N ILE A 202 4.90 9.25 6.28
CA ILE A 202 5.67 10.45 6.04
C ILE A 202 6.63 10.62 7.21
N GLN A 203 7.93 10.74 6.91
CA GLN A 203 8.94 10.94 7.94
C GLN A 203 8.63 12.17 8.78
N LEU A 204 8.76 12.06 10.08
CA LEU A 204 8.67 13.14 11.04
C LEU A 204 9.88 13.03 11.97
N ASP A 205 10.56 14.14 12.22
CA ASP A 205 11.60 14.21 13.24
C ASP A 205 10.97 14.75 14.54
N ASP A 206 11.41 14.27 15.71
CA ASP A 206 10.89 14.70 17.01
C ASP A 206 11.45 16.05 17.47
N THR A 207 11.21 17.09 16.67
CA THR A 207 11.52 18.48 16.98
C THR A 207 10.28 19.35 16.80
N ALA A 208 10.13 20.40 17.61
CA ALA A 208 8.99 21.29 17.52
C ALA A 208 8.92 21.99 16.14
N GLU A 209 10.09 22.27 15.57
CA GLU A 209 10.27 22.87 14.25
C GLU A 209 9.72 21.95 13.16
N ASP A 210 10.09 20.67 13.18
CA ASP A 210 9.69 19.72 12.15
C ASP A 210 8.21 19.32 12.27
N LYS A 211 7.72 19.15 13.51
CA LYS A 211 6.29 18.98 13.84
C LYS A 211 5.43 20.12 13.32
N LYS A 212 5.95 21.35 13.32
CA LYS A 212 5.26 22.51 12.73
C LYS A 212 5.38 22.53 11.21
N ALA A 213 6.56 22.24 10.66
CA ALA A 213 6.84 22.29 9.23
C ALA A 213 6.04 21.24 8.43
N ILE A 214 5.79 20.07 8.99
CA ILE A 214 5.09 18.97 8.32
C ILE A 214 3.58 19.25 8.13
N GLN A 215 2.96 20.10 8.95
CA GLN A 215 1.50 20.27 8.96
C GLN A 215 0.94 20.72 7.60
N ALA A 216 1.62 21.66 6.96
CA ALA A 216 1.20 22.20 5.66
C ALA A 216 1.19 21.14 4.55
N PRO A 217 2.27 20.37 4.28
CA PRO A 217 2.21 19.27 3.33
C PRO A 217 1.29 18.14 3.80
N LEU A 218 1.26 17.80 5.09
CA LEU A 218 0.41 16.73 5.62
C LEU A 218 -1.08 16.98 5.37
N SER A 219 -1.54 18.22 5.52
CA SER A 219 -2.94 18.62 5.23
C SER A 219 -3.36 18.33 3.79
N LYS A 220 -2.41 18.16 2.87
CA LYS A 220 -2.62 17.91 1.44
C LYS A 220 -2.45 16.44 1.05
N VAL A 221 -2.17 15.55 2.00
CA VAL A 221 -2.20 14.10 1.78
C VAL A 221 -3.66 13.68 1.76
N MET A 222 -4.17 13.29 0.59
CA MET A 222 -5.60 12.99 0.45
C MET A 222 -5.83 11.72 -0.36
N PHE A 223 -6.93 11.04 -0.05
CA PHE A 223 -7.44 9.92 -0.81
C PHE A 223 -8.94 10.10 -0.98
N TYR A 224 -9.43 10.01 -2.21
CA TYR A 224 -10.85 10.21 -2.48
C TYR A 224 -11.31 9.55 -3.77
N ALA A 225 -12.62 9.33 -3.88
CA ALA A 225 -13.26 8.82 -5.07
C ALA A 225 -12.99 9.67 -6.33
N LEU A 226 -12.84 9.03 -7.50
CA LEU A 226 -12.58 9.70 -8.77
C LEU A 226 -13.65 10.74 -9.12
N SER A 227 -14.91 10.48 -8.77
CA SER A 227 -16.04 11.40 -8.91
C SER A 227 -15.80 12.77 -8.26
N GLN A 228 -14.93 12.84 -7.25
CA GLN A 228 -14.58 14.08 -6.57
C GLN A 228 -13.35 14.79 -7.16
N PHE A 229 -12.69 14.20 -8.16
CA PHE A 229 -11.46 14.75 -8.75
C PHE A 229 -11.75 15.93 -9.68
N ASN A 230 -11.05 17.04 -9.46
CA ASN A 230 -11.18 18.27 -10.24
C ASN A 230 -9.82 18.87 -10.66
N GLY A 231 -8.74 18.11 -10.53
CA GLY A 231 -7.38 18.56 -10.86
C GLY A 231 -6.76 19.56 -9.89
N LYS A 232 -7.44 19.94 -8.79
CA LYS A 232 -6.93 20.87 -7.79
C LYS A 232 -6.62 20.14 -6.48
N MET A 233 -5.52 20.53 -5.84
CA MET A 233 -5.11 19.97 -4.55
C MET A 233 -6.16 20.31 -3.49
N LYS A 234 -6.65 19.29 -2.80
CA LYS A 234 -7.55 19.41 -1.65
C LYS A 234 -6.76 19.47 -0.35
N THR A 235 -7.34 20.05 0.69
CA THR A 235 -6.73 20.15 2.02
C THR A 235 -7.71 19.69 3.09
N THR A 236 -7.21 19.03 4.12
CA THR A 236 -7.93 18.71 5.36
C THR A 236 -7.09 19.12 6.56
N ASP A 237 -7.75 19.68 7.57
CA ASP A 237 -7.14 19.97 8.87
C ASP A 237 -7.18 18.73 9.77
N TRP A 238 -6.12 17.93 9.74
CA TRP A 238 -6.05 16.66 10.48
C TRP A 238 -6.05 16.84 12.00
N SER A 239 -5.69 18.02 12.50
CA SER A 239 -5.73 18.33 13.94
C SER A 239 -7.14 18.37 14.51
N LYS A 240 -8.16 18.57 13.66
CA LYS A 240 -9.57 18.61 14.04
C LYS A 240 -10.28 17.26 13.95
N THR A 241 -9.56 16.21 13.59
CA THR A 241 -10.12 14.86 13.50
C THR A 241 -10.53 14.38 14.89
N PRO A 242 -11.80 13.99 15.12
CA PRO A 242 -12.27 13.55 16.43
C PRO A 242 -11.59 12.25 16.87
N SER A 243 -11.26 12.16 18.15
CA SER A 243 -10.77 10.94 18.78
C SER A 243 -11.93 10.21 19.45
N VAL A 244 -12.05 8.90 19.22
CA VAL A 244 -13.06 8.05 19.83
C VAL A 244 -12.39 6.95 20.64
N PRO A 245 -12.92 6.59 21.82
CA PRO A 245 -12.35 5.52 22.63
C PRO A 245 -12.44 4.18 21.91
N VAL A 246 -11.50 3.28 22.21
CA VAL A 246 -11.57 1.90 21.73
C VAL A 246 -12.77 1.21 22.39
N PRO A 247 -13.68 0.58 21.64
CA PRO A 247 -14.74 -0.24 22.23
C PRO A 247 -14.15 -1.29 23.18
N ALA A 248 -14.77 -1.47 24.35
CA ALA A 248 -14.32 -2.45 25.31
C ALA A 248 -14.35 -3.86 24.68
N GLY A 249 -13.16 -4.40 24.40
CA GLY A 249 -12.96 -5.78 23.97
C GLY A 249 -12.41 -6.63 25.10
N PRO A 250 -12.36 -7.96 24.94
CA PRO A 250 -11.61 -8.81 25.87
C PRO A 250 -10.16 -8.30 25.95
N PRO A 251 -9.55 -8.28 27.14
CA PRO A 251 -8.20 -7.73 27.33
C PRO A 251 -7.23 -8.37 26.34
N ASN A 252 -6.45 -7.54 25.65
CA ASN A 252 -5.41 -8.01 24.76
C ASN A 252 -4.31 -8.67 25.62
N THR A 253 -4.31 -10.01 25.69
CA THR A 253 -3.36 -10.79 26.49
C THR A 253 -1.98 -10.87 25.83
N TYR A 254 -1.82 -10.31 24.63
CA TYR A 254 -0.56 -10.31 23.90
C TYR A 254 0.39 -9.24 24.45
N LYS A 255 1.24 -9.63 25.41
CA LYS A 255 2.42 -8.86 25.79
C LYS A 255 3.51 -9.11 24.74
N GLY A 256 3.53 -8.32 23.67
CA GLY A 256 4.58 -8.42 22.65
C GLY A 256 5.95 -8.10 23.25
N SER A 257 6.78 -9.12 23.50
CA SER A 257 8.19 -8.98 23.88
C SER A 257 9.12 -8.83 22.66
N ALA A 258 8.57 -8.70 21.45
CA ALA A 258 9.34 -8.76 20.21
C ALA A 258 10.36 -7.62 20.02
N CYS A 259 10.26 -6.52 20.78
CA CYS A 259 11.08 -5.33 20.60
C CYS A 259 12.06 -5.05 21.76
N GLN A 260 12.04 -5.82 22.86
CA GLN A 260 12.94 -5.58 24.01
C GLN A 260 14.31 -6.28 23.89
N GLU A 261 14.48 -7.22 22.97
CA GLU A 261 15.75 -7.97 22.88
C GLU A 261 16.87 -7.20 22.17
N ASP A 262 16.56 -6.20 21.32
CA ASP A 262 17.59 -5.52 20.50
C ASP A 262 18.33 -4.39 21.26
N GLU A 263 17.69 -3.72 22.22
CA GLU A 263 18.35 -2.68 23.05
C GLU A 263 19.39 -3.27 24.01
N THR A 264 19.23 -4.54 24.40
CA THR A 264 20.18 -5.23 25.30
C THR A 264 21.48 -5.63 24.58
N VAL A 265 21.44 -5.78 23.25
CA VAL A 265 22.63 -6.13 22.45
C VAL A 265 23.44 -4.88 22.11
N ALA A 266 22.77 -3.76 21.81
CA ALA A 266 23.43 -2.48 21.52
C ALA A 266 24.17 -1.88 22.73
N SER A 267 23.71 -2.15 23.97
CA SER A 267 24.35 -1.68 25.20
C SER A 267 25.56 -2.53 25.64
N ARG A 268 25.69 -3.77 25.15
CA ARG A 268 26.84 -4.65 25.46
C ARG A 268 28.05 -4.45 24.54
N GLY A 269 27.91 -3.67 23.46
CA GLY A 269 28.99 -3.39 22.51
C GLY A 269 29.87 -2.17 22.82
N ARG A 270 29.61 -1.41 23.90
CA ARG A 270 30.38 -0.20 24.29
C ARG A 270 31.12 -0.33 25.63
N GLY A 271 31.54 -1.52 26.00
CA GLY A 271 32.45 -1.77 27.12
C GLY A 271 33.86 -2.03 26.62
N GLY A 272 34.62 -0.97 26.35
CA GLY A 272 36.03 -1.07 25.94
C GLY A 272 36.90 -1.80 26.97
N SER A 273 37.80 -2.64 26.46
CA SER A 273 38.86 -3.28 27.20
C SER A 273 39.75 -2.23 27.90
N ARG A 274 39.84 -2.30 29.23
CA ARG A 274 41.01 -1.87 29.98
C ARG A 274 41.58 -3.08 30.68
N VAL A 275 42.66 -3.60 30.11
CA VAL A 275 43.67 -4.38 30.82
C VAL A 275 44.59 -3.34 31.46
N ASP A 276 44.86 -3.45 32.75
CA ASP A 276 46.18 -3.20 33.35
C ASP A 276 46.18 -3.47 34.86
N HIS A 277 47.19 -4.28 35.25
CA HIS A 277 47.72 -4.65 36.57
C HIS A 277 46.93 -5.61 37.47
#